data_AF-A0A8D8YS86-F1
#
_entry.id   AF-A0A8D8YS86-F1
#
_cell.length_a   1.000
_cell.length_b   1.000
_cell.length_c   1.000
_cell.angle_alpha   90.00
_cell.angle_beta   90.00
_cell.angle_gamma   90.00
#
_symmetry.space_group_name_H-M   'P 1'
#
loop_
_entity.id
_entity.type
_entity.pdbx_description
1 polymer ?
#
loop_
_entity_poly.entity_id
_entity_poly.type
_entity_poly.pdbx_seq_one_letter_code
_entity_poly.pdbx_strand_id
1 'polypeptide(L)'
;MSPILHKALCSDVLPALTLDIIHRLSSLTPDWSPYLNGKQGLLSLCVHLVVHCEEGAHHIVQLVLDTVHHREKGLHEIANTFIEMLLKEMEQHMRSNSEPIRFLQSLENNILSLLQHVPSDNQFVHSVVMRLLLLLGRHNTAAHVVILEHCLLLSDVQDLVLLVSSAPLSNAIGLATRRLHTKSVESVEIDPARFWNNLYQLLRWELSDQQVGSRVVTAISKNLTLLTEELESCTHAQNGEKICLLIDNTLSSIMTHAQLDQYLKIARSVICFFFTLLYNEPDAKVQVQVSCSLRQLLSTVCSKSAPARTLALRELIAAALLTPHAKLFGAKEKLQGLTPDEPSLLEDNMKQVVGVMSHSSVFHAGVIGRGPRIIPSSSSLTPPQVTHHEDLILSLLGEICRGEAMGLALYLVEIISPDVMYNGLPWLEEDFCKVTIERDLHIKQFLDRTPLVWSLLVFIARIRPALCTCSVLLRAVTASLLCQWNIARQRRQAPGSDPTLVQCTVRLLEIMSLGQLLPPPLSALYLLVPHIAPQHVVMLLRDCVWSYMRDHVPSPALFTSNVTQDSNVNISWRDPAQSRPPSQYTDTMRFILRRNMAKFGPLYRLLFSHQNEDGM
;
A
#
# COMPACT_ATOMS: atom_id res chain seq x y z
N MET A 1 -32.94 -30.53 -45.48
CA MET A 1 -32.68 -31.94 -45.05
C MET A 1 -33.80 -32.38 -44.12
N SER A 2 -34.17 -33.67 -44.13
CA SER A 2 -35.27 -34.20 -43.30
C SER A 2 -34.93 -34.16 -41.80
N PRO A 3 -35.84 -33.73 -40.91
CA PRO A 3 -35.64 -33.75 -39.46
C PRO A 3 -35.37 -35.16 -38.90
N ILE A 4 -35.77 -36.20 -39.63
CA ILE A 4 -35.53 -37.62 -39.29
C ILE A 4 -34.03 -37.95 -39.40
N LEU A 5 -33.35 -37.44 -40.42
CA LEU A 5 -31.92 -37.67 -40.63
C LEU A 5 -31.09 -37.01 -39.52
N HIS A 6 -31.53 -35.82 -39.10
CA HIS A 6 -30.94 -35.09 -37.99
C HIS A 6 -31.07 -35.82 -36.65
N LYS A 7 -32.27 -36.34 -36.37
CA LYS A 7 -32.55 -37.07 -35.14
C LYS A 7 -31.74 -38.36 -35.05
N ALA A 8 -31.66 -39.13 -36.14
CA ALA A 8 -30.85 -40.35 -36.21
C ALA A 8 -29.34 -40.08 -36.03
N LEU A 9 -28.84 -38.96 -36.57
CA LEU A 9 -27.44 -38.55 -36.38
C LEU A 9 -27.13 -38.21 -34.92
N CYS A 10 -28.02 -37.47 -34.25
CA CYS A 10 -27.83 -37.04 -32.86
C CYS A 10 -28.00 -38.18 -31.86
N SER A 11 -29.01 -39.05 -32.01
CA SER A 11 -29.32 -40.09 -31.03
C SER A 11 -28.55 -41.39 -31.21
N ASP A 12 -28.24 -41.79 -32.46
CA ASP A 12 -27.79 -43.16 -32.75
C ASP A 12 -26.33 -43.20 -33.23
N VAL A 13 -25.91 -42.21 -34.04
CA VAL A 13 -24.58 -42.20 -34.67
C VAL A 13 -23.53 -41.55 -33.78
N LEU A 14 -23.87 -40.43 -33.14
CA LEU A 14 -22.98 -39.64 -32.28
C LEU A 14 -22.40 -40.42 -31.08
N PRO A 15 -23.19 -41.19 -30.31
CA PRO A 15 -22.66 -41.98 -29.20
C PRO A 15 -21.78 -43.15 -29.64
N ALA A 16 -22.00 -43.65 -30.86
CA ALA A 16 -21.25 -44.76 -31.44
C ALA A 16 -19.95 -44.29 -32.14
N LEU A 17 -19.76 -42.99 -32.36
CA LEU A 17 -18.56 -42.45 -33.00
C LEU A 17 -17.37 -42.51 -32.03
N THR A 18 -16.43 -43.40 -32.31
CA THR A 18 -15.10 -43.43 -31.69
C THR A 18 -14.02 -43.20 -32.74
N LEU A 19 -12.80 -42.86 -32.32
CA LEU A 19 -11.69 -42.63 -33.23
C LEU A 19 -11.43 -43.85 -34.15
N ASP A 20 -11.54 -45.06 -33.62
CA ASP A 20 -11.41 -46.32 -34.37
C ASP A 20 -12.47 -46.49 -35.47
N ILE A 21 -13.69 -46.00 -35.20
CA ILE A 21 -14.79 -46.06 -36.16
C ILE A 21 -14.59 -44.99 -37.24
N ILE A 22 -14.09 -43.80 -36.89
CA ILE A 22 -13.68 -42.78 -37.85
C ILE A 22 -12.58 -43.32 -38.77
N HIS A 23 -11.61 -44.06 -38.25
CA HIS A 23 -10.60 -44.73 -39.06
C HIS A 23 -11.21 -45.71 -40.07
N ARG A 24 -12.15 -46.55 -39.64
CA ARG A 24 -12.85 -47.48 -40.54
C ARG A 24 -13.68 -46.75 -41.60
N LEU A 25 -14.35 -45.66 -41.22
CA LEU A 25 -15.10 -44.81 -42.15
C LEU A 25 -14.19 -44.08 -43.16
N SER A 26 -12.98 -43.69 -42.74
CA SER A 26 -11.99 -43.08 -43.64
C SER A 26 -11.60 -44.01 -44.80
N SER A 27 -11.53 -45.33 -44.55
CA SER A 27 -11.25 -46.34 -45.57
C SER A 27 -12.36 -46.51 -46.61
N LEU A 28 -13.60 -46.13 -46.26
CA LEU A 28 -14.80 -46.20 -47.10
C LEU A 28 -15.09 -44.88 -47.84
N THR A 29 -14.38 -43.82 -47.49
CA THR A 29 -14.51 -42.49 -48.12
C THR A 29 -14.29 -42.47 -49.64
N PRO A 30 -13.32 -43.23 -50.24
CA PRO A 30 -13.17 -43.23 -51.69
C PRO A 30 -14.41 -43.74 -52.43
N ASP A 31 -15.15 -44.70 -51.86
CA ASP A 31 -16.35 -45.28 -52.45
C ASP A 31 -17.56 -44.35 -52.39
N TRP A 32 -17.61 -43.44 -51.40
CA TRP A 32 -18.71 -42.48 -51.22
C TRP A 32 -18.50 -41.17 -51.97
N SER A 33 -17.24 -40.84 -52.27
CA SER A 33 -16.86 -39.60 -52.97
C SER A 33 -17.57 -39.35 -54.32
N PRO A 34 -17.89 -40.36 -55.16
CA PRO A 34 -18.55 -40.11 -56.45
C PRO A 34 -20.01 -39.68 -56.29
N TYR A 35 -20.68 -40.12 -55.23
CA TYR A 35 -22.11 -39.88 -55.00
C TYR A 35 -22.42 -38.52 -54.38
N LEU A 36 -21.41 -37.86 -53.79
CA LEU A 36 -21.57 -36.64 -53.00
C LEU A 36 -20.79 -35.45 -53.59
N ASN A 37 -20.59 -35.45 -54.92
CA ASN A 37 -19.84 -34.41 -55.64
C ASN A 37 -18.39 -34.23 -55.13
N GLY A 38 -17.71 -35.34 -54.85
CA GLY A 38 -16.32 -35.38 -54.41
C GLY A 38 -16.13 -35.14 -52.91
N LYS A 39 -14.86 -35.10 -52.49
CA LYS A 39 -14.45 -34.97 -51.08
C LYS A 39 -14.99 -33.70 -50.41
N GLN A 40 -15.09 -32.59 -51.14
CA GLN A 40 -15.59 -31.31 -50.60
C GLN A 40 -17.10 -31.32 -50.35
N GLY A 41 -17.90 -31.93 -51.23
CA GLY A 41 -19.36 -32.01 -51.04
C GLY A 41 -19.76 -32.89 -49.85
N LEU A 42 -19.00 -33.98 -49.61
CA LEU A 42 -19.16 -34.81 -48.42
C LEU A 42 -18.84 -34.02 -47.14
N LEU A 43 -17.73 -33.28 -47.13
CA LEU A 43 -17.37 -32.46 -45.98
C LEU A 43 -18.35 -31.31 -45.74
N SER A 44 -18.83 -30.63 -46.78
CA SER A 44 -19.84 -29.57 -46.62
C SER A 44 -21.17 -30.11 -46.09
N LEU A 45 -21.56 -31.31 -46.52
CA LEU A 45 -22.74 -31.97 -45.99
C LEU A 45 -22.57 -32.31 -44.50
N CYS A 46 -21.41 -32.85 -44.11
CA CYS A 46 -21.09 -33.12 -42.71
C CYS A 46 -21.09 -31.84 -41.87
N VAL A 47 -20.49 -30.75 -42.36
CA VAL A 47 -20.49 -29.44 -41.65
C VAL A 47 -21.92 -28.95 -41.46
N HIS A 48 -22.75 -28.96 -42.51
CA HIS A 48 -24.15 -28.52 -42.41
C HIS A 48 -24.96 -29.34 -41.40
N LEU A 49 -24.75 -30.66 -41.37
CA LEU A 49 -25.40 -31.56 -40.40
C LEU A 49 -24.88 -31.34 -38.97
N VAL A 50 -23.59 -31.04 -38.78
CA VAL A 50 -23.01 -30.81 -37.44
C VAL A 50 -23.44 -29.46 -36.86
N VAL A 51 -23.55 -28.40 -37.68
CA VAL A 51 -24.00 -27.06 -37.23
C VAL A 51 -25.40 -27.10 -36.61
N HIS A 52 -26.27 -27.99 -37.09
CA HIS A 52 -27.65 -28.15 -36.63
C HIS A 52 -27.81 -29.26 -35.56
N CYS A 53 -26.71 -29.78 -35.01
CA CYS A 53 -26.72 -30.81 -33.98
C CYS A 53 -27.17 -30.25 -32.63
N GLU A 54 -28.10 -30.93 -31.95
CA GLU A 54 -28.67 -30.50 -30.66
C GLU A 54 -27.91 -31.08 -29.45
N GLU A 55 -27.35 -32.29 -29.59
CA GLU A 55 -26.64 -33.01 -28.52
C GLU A 55 -25.28 -33.53 -28.98
N GLY A 56 -24.32 -33.70 -28.06
CA GLY A 56 -23.04 -34.35 -28.36
C GLY A 56 -21.98 -33.49 -29.07
N ALA A 57 -22.18 -32.18 -29.17
CA ALA A 57 -21.20 -31.28 -29.79
C ALA A 57 -19.81 -31.33 -29.14
N HIS A 58 -19.75 -31.48 -27.80
CA HIS A 58 -18.49 -31.68 -27.07
C HIS A 58 -17.72 -32.92 -27.53
N HIS A 59 -18.42 -34.04 -27.75
CA HIS A 59 -17.83 -35.30 -28.21
C HIS A 59 -17.23 -35.16 -29.61
N ILE A 60 -17.90 -34.44 -30.51
CA ILE A 60 -17.38 -34.14 -31.87
C ILE A 60 -16.11 -33.30 -31.79
N VAL A 61 -16.10 -32.25 -30.96
CA VAL A 61 -14.92 -31.40 -30.79
C VAL A 61 -13.77 -32.21 -30.20
N GLN A 62 -14.02 -33.02 -29.16
CA GLN A 62 -13.00 -33.86 -28.54
C GLN A 62 -12.43 -34.89 -29.52
N LEU A 63 -13.26 -35.57 -30.31
CA LEU A 63 -12.82 -36.48 -31.36
C LEU A 63 -11.90 -35.79 -32.38
N VAL A 64 -12.24 -34.57 -32.80
CA VAL A 64 -11.42 -33.79 -33.74
C VAL A 64 -10.10 -33.37 -33.08
N LEU A 65 -10.11 -32.97 -31.82
CA LEU A 65 -8.89 -32.63 -31.07
C LEU A 65 -7.99 -33.86 -30.83
N ASP A 66 -8.58 -35.03 -30.57
CA ASP A 66 -7.84 -36.29 -30.37
C ASP A 66 -7.16 -36.78 -31.66
N THR A 67 -7.68 -36.42 -32.85
CA THR A 67 -7.02 -36.75 -34.14
C THR A 67 -5.62 -36.12 -34.28
N VAL A 68 -5.32 -35.08 -33.50
CA VAL A 68 -4.04 -34.38 -33.50
C VAL A 68 -2.92 -35.23 -32.88
N HIS A 69 -3.26 -36.16 -31.98
CA HIS A 69 -2.29 -37.04 -31.33
C HIS A 69 -1.94 -38.29 -32.16
N HIS A 70 -2.69 -38.57 -33.23
CA HIS A 70 -2.47 -39.74 -34.08
C HIS A 70 -1.52 -39.45 -35.26
N ARG A 71 -0.52 -40.34 -35.46
CA ARG A 71 0.60 -40.17 -36.41
C ARG A 71 0.27 -40.49 -37.89
N GLU A 72 -0.98 -40.75 -38.25
CA GLU A 72 -1.35 -41.11 -39.61
C GLU A 72 -1.40 -39.89 -40.54
N LYS A 73 -0.58 -39.92 -41.60
CA LYS A 73 -0.49 -38.85 -42.60
C LYS A 73 -1.80 -38.78 -43.39
N GLY A 74 -2.55 -37.68 -43.23
CA GLY A 74 -3.75 -37.36 -44.00
C GLY A 74 -5.02 -37.18 -43.17
N LEU A 75 -5.16 -37.87 -42.03
CA LEU A 75 -6.33 -37.72 -41.15
C LEU A 75 -6.33 -36.33 -40.47
N HIS A 76 -5.15 -35.89 -40.04
CA HIS A 76 -4.96 -34.56 -39.47
C HIS A 76 -5.30 -33.43 -40.47
N GLU A 77 -4.88 -33.55 -41.73
CA GLU A 77 -5.22 -32.55 -42.76
C GLU A 77 -6.73 -32.49 -43.04
N ILE A 78 -7.41 -33.64 -43.05
CA ILE A 78 -8.86 -33.72 -43.23
C ILE A 78 -9.58 -33.11 -42.02
N ALA A 79 -9.15 -33.43 -40.80
CA ALA A 79 -9.69 -32.86 -39.57
C ALA A 79 -9.50 -31.33 -39.53
N ASN A 80 -8.34 -30.81 -39.96
CA ASN A 80 -8.07 -29.38 -40.06
C ASN A 80 -9.00 -28.70 -41.07
N THR A 81 -9.13 -29.26 -42.28
CA THR A 81 -10.05 -28.71 -43.29
C THR A 81 -11.51 -28.77 -42.84
N PHE A 82 -11.92 -29.84 -42.15
CA PHE A 82 -13.26 -29.97 -41.60
C PHE A 82 -13.55 -28.90 -40.54
N ILE A 83 -12.67 -28.75 -39.53
CA ILE A 83 -12.91 -27.79 -38.46
C ILE A 83 -12.82 -26.34 -38.96
N GLU A 84 -11.96 -26.04 -39.93
CA GLU A 84 -11.91 -24.72 -40.55
C GLU A 84 -13.20 -24.38 -41.31
N MET A 85 -13.78 -25.35 -42.03
CA MET A 85 -15.06 -25.15 -42.70
C MET A 85 -16.20 -25.02 -41.70
N LEU A 86 -16.20 -25.82 -40.63
CA LEU A 86 -17.17 -25.71 -39.53
C LEU A 86 -17.12 -24.31 -38.89
N LEU A 87 -15.92 -23.84 -38.53
CA LEU A 87 -15.74 -22.50 -37.96
C LEU A 87 -16.17 -21.38 -38.93
N LYS A 88 -15.83 -21.49 -40.22
CA LYS A 88 -16.25 -20.50 -41.24
C LYS A 88 -17.76 -20.47 -41.44
N GLU A 89 -18.42 -21.63 -41.46
CA GLU A 89 -19.86 -21.73 -41.65
C GLU A 89 -20.62 -21.18 -40.42
N MET A 90 -20.12 -21.46 -39.22
CA MET A 90 -20.63 -20.85 -37.99
C MET A 90 -20.42 -19.33 -37.98
N GLU A 91 -19.23 -18.83 -38.35
CA GLU A 91 -18.97 -17.39 -38.49
C GLU A 91 -19.91 -16.71 -39.49
N GLN A 92 -20.19 -17.37 -40.63
CA GLN A 92 -21.09 -16.85 -41.66
C GLN A 92 -22.55 -16.83 -41.20
N HIS A 93 -23.01 -17.89 -40.52
CA HIS A 93 -24.33 -17.96 -39.90
C HIS A 93 -24.53 -16.88 -38.84
N MET A 94 -23.51 -16.61 -38.02
CA MET A 94 -23.56 -15.52 -37.04
C MET A 94 -23.63 -14.14 -37.69
N ARG A 95 -22.98 -13.93 -38.85
CA ARG A 95 -23.07 -12.66 -39.60
C ARG A 95 -24.43 -12.47 -40.27
N SER A 96 -25.13 -13.54 -40.63
CA SER A 96 -26.44 -13.48 -41.27
C SER A 96 -27.61 -13.31 -40.28
N ASN A 97 -27.36 -13.25 -38.96
CA ASN A 97 -28.37 -13.10 -37.89
C ASN A 97 -29.53 -14.11 -37.97
N SER A 98 -29.29 -15.30 -38.53
CA SER A 98 -30.34 -16.27 -38.83
C SER A 98 -30.28 -17.44 -37.85
N GLU A 99 -31.26 -17.51 -36.94
CA GLU A 99 -31.47 -18.54 -35.90
C GLU A 99 -30.27 -18.83 -34.96
N PRO A 100 -30.51 -19.25 -33.69
CA PRO A 100 -29.42 -19.67 -32.82
C PRO A 100 -28.79 -20.98 -33.33
N ILE A 101 -27.45 -21.02 -33.32
CA ILE A 101 -26.70 -22.21 -33.75
C ILE A 101 -26.83 -23.28 -32.65
N ARG A 102 -27.59 -24.35 -32.93
CA ARG A 102 -27.86 -25.44 -31.98
C ARG A 102 -26.59 -26.16 -31.50
N PHE A 103 -25.59 -26.25 -32.36
CA PHE A 103 -24.27 -26.78 -32.00
C PHE A 103 -23.57 -25.97 -30.89
N LEU A 104 -23.68 -24.62 -30.92
CA LEU A 104 -23.12 -23.76 -29.87
C LEU A 104 -23.89 -23.92 -28.55
N GLN A 105 -25.22 -24.02 -28.60
CA GLN A 105 -26.04 -24.28 -27.42
C GLN A 105 -25.69 -25.61 -26.74
N SER A 106 -25.38 -26.63 -27.53
CA SER A 106 -24.94 -27.94 -27.04
C SER A 106 -23.55 -27.86 -26.36
N LEU A 107 -22.64 -27.03 -26.89
CA LEU A 107 -21.31 -26.80 -26.30
C LEU A 107 -21.36 -25.96 -25.01
N GLU A 108 -22.36 -25.09 -24.83
CA GLU A 108 -22.50 -24.27 -23.62
C GLU A 108 -22.56 -25.12 -22.34
N ASN A 109 -23.17 -26.30 -22.40
CA ASN A 109 -23.27 -27.22 -21.27
C ASN A 109 -21.92 -27.84 -20.86
N ASN A 110 -20.90 -27.77 -21.72
CA ASN A 110 -19.58 -28.40 -21.54
C ASN A 110 -18.42 -27.39 -21.69
N ILE A 111 -18.64 -26.12 -21.39
CA ILE A 111 -17.59 -25.07 -21.53
C ILE A 111 -16.32 -25.41 -20.72
N LEU A 112 -16.48 -25.99 -19.52
CA LEU A 112 -15.35 -26.29 -18.64
C LEU A 112 -14.36 -27.30 -19.24
N SER A 113 -14.81 -28.28 -20.04
CA SER A 113 -13.90 -29.25 -20.67
C SER A 113 -13.14 -28.62 -21.84
N LEU A 114 -13.75 -27.69 -22.59
CA LEU A 114 -13.04 -26.91 -23.61
C LEU A 114 -11.98 -25.99 -22.99
N LEU A 115 -12.31 -25.40 -21.84
CA LEU A 115 -11.42 -24.50 -21.11
C LEU A 115 -10.15 -25.21 -20.59
N GLN A 116 -10.21 -26.51 -20.28
CA GLN A 116 -9.03 -27.31 -19.90
C GLN A 116 -7.98 -27.42 -21.03
N HIS A 117 -8.39 -27.26 -22.29
CA HIS A 117 -7.49 -27.33 -23.44
C HIS A 117 -6.87 -25.98 -23.83
N VAL A 118 -7.25 -24.89 -23.15
CA VAL A 118 -6.70 -23.54 -23.38
C VAL A 118 -5.19 -23.46 -23.13
N PRO A 119 -4.61 -24.00 -22.03
CA PRO A 119 -3.16 -23.96 -21.80
C PRO A 119 -2.38 -24.99 -22.64
N SER A 120 -2.92 -25.54 -23.73
CA SER A 120 -2.23 -26.54 -24.54
C SER A 120 -1.10 -25.93 -25.39
N ASP A 121 0.07 -26.59 -25.39
CA ASP A 121 1.25 -26.17 -26.19
C ASP A 121 1.07 -26.35 -27.71
N ASN A 122 -0.02 -27.01 -28.13
CA ASN A 122 -0.25 -27.31 -29.53
C ASN A 122 -0.97 -26.15 -30.23
N GLN A 123 -0.26 -25.46 -31.12
CA GLN A 123 -0.76 -24.29 -31.87
C GLN A 123 -2.09 -24.54 -32.59
N PHE A 124 -2.31 -25.76 -33.10
CA PHE A 124 -3.57 -26.09 -33.78
C PHE A 124 -4.74 -26.18 -32.79
N VAL A 125 -4.60 -26.99 -31.73
CA VAL A 125 -5.61 -27.17 -30.68
C VAL A 125 -5.96 -25.83 -30.05
N HIS A 126 -4.93 -25.07 -29.67
CA HIS A 126 -5.08 -23.75 -29.09
C HIS A 126 -5.85 -22.78 -30.02
N SER A 127 -5.49 -22.71 -31.31
CA SER A 127 -6.18 -21.83 -32.26
C SER A 127 -7.67 -22.18 -32.49
N VAL A 128 -7.99 -23.48 -32.52
CA VAL A 128 -9.35 -23.99 -32.71
C VAL A 128 -10.19 -23.70 -31.46
N VAL A 129 -9.67 -24.01 -30.28
CA VAL A 129 -10.34 -23.75 -29.00
C VAL A 129 -10.60 -22.25 -28.83
N MET A 130 -9.62 -21.38 -29.09
CA MET A 130 -9.79 -19.92 -28.97
C MET A 130 -10.84 -19.37 -29.94
N ARG A 131 -10.91 -19.86 -31.18
CA ARG A 131 -11.95 -19.45 -32.14
C ARG A 131 -13.33 -19.97 -31.75
N LEU A 132 -13.44 -21.19 -31.22
CA LEU A 132 -14.70 -21.73 -30.69
C LEU A 132 -15.18 -20.92 -29.48
N LEU A 133 -14.29 -20.56 -28.55
CA LEU A 133 -14.59 -19.74 -27.38
C LEU A 133 -15.05 -18.33 -27.79
N LEU A 134 -14.44 -17.71 -28.81
CA LEU A 134 -14.90 -16.45 -29.38
C LEU A 134 -16.32 -16.56 -29.96
N LEU A 135 -16.63 -17.64 -30.67
CA LEU A 135 -17.95 -17.87 -31.27
C LEU A 135 -19.02 -18.12 -30.20
N LEU A 136 -18.73 -18.96 -29.21
CA LEU A 136 -19.57 -19.17 -28.03
C LEU A 136 -19.83 -17.87 -27.29
N GLY A 137 -18.78 -17.08 -27.10
CA GLY A 137 -18.86 -15.80 -26.42
C GLY A 137 -19.67 -14.74 -27.18
N ARG A 138 -19.73 -14.80 -28.51
CA ARG A 138 -20.61 -13.94 -29.32
C ARG A 138 -22.06 -14.43 -29.33
N HIS A 139 -22.28 -15.74 -29.16
CA HIS A 139 -23.60 -16.35 -29.11
C HIS A 139 -24.29 -16.08 -27.77
N ASN A 140 -23.55 -16.25 -26.65
CA ASN A 140 -24.08 -16.05 -25.31
C ASN A 140 -23.11 -15.21 -24.46
N THR A 141 -23.56 -14.03 -24.06
CA THR A 141 -22.78 -13.10 -23.23
C THR A 141 -22.48 -13.64 -21.84
N ALA A 142 -23.34 -14.47 -21.26
CA ALA A 142 -23.13 -15.05 -19.93
C ALA A 142 -22.03 -16.12 -19.97
N ALA A 143 -22.04 -16.97 -21.01
CA ALA A 143 -20.97 -17.92 -21.26
C ALA A 143 -19.62 -17.21 -21.47
N HIS A 144 -19.62 -16.09 -22.21
CA HIS A 144 -18.41 -15.27 -22.40
C HIS A 144 -17.78 -14.82 -21.08
N VAL A 145 -18.59 -14.40 -20.11
CA VAL A 145 -18.11 -13.96 -18.80
C VAL A 145 -17.35 -15.08 -18.07
N VAL A 146 -17.86 -16.31 -18.11
CA VAL A 146 -17.21 -17.50 -17.51
C VAL A 146 -15.92 -17.87 -18.25
N ILE A 147 -15.92 -17.77 -19.58
CA ILE A 147 -14.74 -18.01 -20.41
C ILE A 147 -13.64 -17.00 -20.08
N LEU A 148 -13.96 -15.70 -20.02
CA LEU A 148 -13.01 -14.64 -19.68
C LEU A 148 -12.49 -14.80 -18.26
N GLU A 149 -13.36 -15.14 -17.30
CA GLU A 149 -12.95 -15.42 -15.92
C GLU A 149 -11.88 -16.52 -15.89
N HIS A 150 -12.11 -17.65 -16.55
CA HIS A 150 -11.17 -18.77 -16.57
C HIS A 150 -9.87 -18.44 -17.31
N CYS A 151 -9.96 -17.75 -18.45
CA CYS A 151 -8.79 -17.32 -19.22
C CYS A 151 -7.94 -16.30 -18.45
N LEU A 152 -8.56 -15.40 -17.68
CA LEU A 152 -7.82 -14.44 -16.84
C LEU A 152 -6.96 -15.15 -15.78
N LEU A 153 -7.42 -16.30 -15.29
CA LEU A 153 -6.74 -17.11 -14.28
C LEU A 153 -5.65 -18.00 -14.87
N LEU A 154 -5.81 -18.51 -16.10
CA LEU A 154 -5.00 -19.63 -16.60
C LEU A 154 -4.28 -19.39 -17.94
N SER A 155 -4.65 -18.37 -18.71
CA SER A 155 -4.13 -18.14 -20.07
C SER A 155 -3.05 -17.06 -20.12
N ASP A 156 -2.42 -16.92 -21.29
CA ASP A 156 -1.45 -15.87 -21.59
C ASP A 156 -2.12 -14.58 -22.11
N VAL A 157 -1.38 -13.47 -22.07
CA VAL A 157 -1.92 -12.13 -22.37
C VAL A 157 -2.41 -11.99 -23.82
N GLN A 158 -1.78 -12.67 -24.77
CA GLN A 158 -2.14 -12.58 -26.20
C GLN A 158 -3.57 -13.11 -26.46
N ASP A 159 -3.94 -14.16 -25.75
CA ASP A 159 -5.25 -14.82 -25.84
C ASP A 159 -6.35 -13.93 -25.27
N LEU A 160 -6.02 -13.24 -24.17
CA LEU A 160 -6.93 -12.33 -23.50
C LEU A 160 -7.23 -11.10 -24.35
N VAL A 161 -6.25 -10.55 -25.05
CA VAL A 161 -6.45 -9.40 -25.96
C VAL A 161 -7.50 -9.73 -27.04
N LEU A 162 -7.45 -10.94 -27.58
CA LEU A 162 -8.39 -11.41 -28.61
C LEU A 162 -9.83 -11.49 -28.05
N LEU A 163 -10.01 -12.05 -26.86
CA LEU A 163 -11.32 -12.26 -26.22
C LEU A 163 -11.97 -10.95 -25.75
N VAL A 164 -11.19 -10.04 -25.16
CA VAL A 164 -11.65 -8.74 -24.61
C VAL A 164 -12.27 -7.83 -25.68
N SER A 165 -11.89 -8.01 -26.95
CA SER A 165 -12.45 -7.23 -28.07
C SER A 165 -13.96 -7.42 -28.29
N SER A 166 -14.57 -8.46 -27.70
CA SER A 166 -15.91 -8.92 -28.07
C SER A 166 -16.97 -8.98 -26.95
N ALA A 167 -16.63 -8.63 -25.69
CA ALA A 167 -17.55 -8.78 -24.55
C ALA A 167 -17.37 -7.78 -23.40
N PRO A 168 -18.37 -7.67 -22.49
CA PRO A 168 -18.28 -6.84 -21.28
C PRO A 168 -17.36 -7.47 -20.22
N LEU A 169 -16.14 -6.96 -20.13
CA LEU A 169 -15.09 -7.43 -19.20
C LEU A 169 -15.42 -7.20 -17.71
N SER A 170 -16.32 -6.28 -17.37
CA SER A 170 -16.59 -5.89 -15.97
C SER A 170 -17.08 -7.06 -15.10
N ASN A 171 -17.96 -7.90 -15.62
CA ASN A 171 -18.54 -8.99 -14.84
C ASN A 171 -17.54 -10.13 -14.65
N ALA A 172 -16.67 -10.36 -15.64
CA ALA A 172 -15.64 -11.39 -15.58
C ALA A 172 -14.57 -11.05 -14.53
N ILE A 173 -14.12 -9.80 -14.48
CA ILE A 173 -13.21 -9.32 -13.43
C ILE A 173 -13.84 -9.51 -12.05
N GLY A 174 -15.10 -9.09 -11.88
CA GLY A 174 -15.80 -9.19 -10.60
C GLY A 174 -15.92 -10.64 -10.10
N LEU A 175 -16.27 -11.58 -10.97
CA LEU A 175 -16.34 -13.01 -10.63
C LEU A 175 -14.96 -13.59 -10.31
N ALA A 176 -13.95 -13.30 -11.13
CA ALA A 176 -12.58 -13.76 -10.91
C ALA A 176 -12.03 -13.27 -9.55
N THR A 177 -12.19 -11.98 -9.25
CA THR A 177 -11.78 -11.42 -7.95
C THR A 177 -12.51 -12.06 -6.77
N ARG A 178 -13.81 -12.33 -6.90
CA ARG A 178 -14.57 -13.00 -5.83
C ARG A 178 -14.13 -14.44 -5.61
N ARG A 179 -13.78 -15.18 -6.66
CA ARG A 179 -13.23 -16.54 -6.54
C ARG A 179 -11.88 -16.56 -5.84
N LEU A 180 -11.03 -15.57 -6.11
CA LEU A 180 -9.76 -15.39 -5.39
C LEU A 180 -10.00 -15.10 -3.91
N HIS A 181 -10.96 -14.22 -3.60
CA HIS A 181 -11.32 -13.87 -2.23
C HIS A 181 -11.84 -15.06 -1.42
N THR A 182 -12.77 -15.83 -1.98
CA THR A 182 -13.44 -16.92 -1.27
C THR A 182 -12.60 -18.19 -1.14
N LYS A 183 -11.38 -18.21 -1.73
CA LYS A 183 -10.50 -19.39 -1.80
C LYS A 183 -11.29 -20.66 -2.13
N SER A 184 -12.24 -20.60 -3.05
CA SER A 184 -13.18 -21.72 -3.27
C SER A 184 -12.42 -22.93 -3.79
N VAL A 185 -12.43 -23.98 -2.98
CA VAL A 185 -11.69 -25.24 -3.05
C VAL A 185 -12.20 -26.15 -4.17
N GLU A 186 -12.06 -25.75 -5.43
CA GLU A 186 -12.37 -26.65 -6.55
C GLU A 186 -11.16 -26.86 -7.46
N SER A 187 -10.36 -27.87 -7.10
CA SER A 187 -9.52 -28.72 -7.95
C SER A 187 -8.34 -28.13 -8.74
N VAL A 188 -8.21 -26.81 -8.88
CA VAL A 188 -7.08 -26.19 -9.60
C VAL A 188 -6.35 -25.23 -8.67
N GLU A 189 -5.03 -25.40 -8.50
CA GLU A 189 -4.17 -24.42 -7.82
C GLU A 189 -4.17 -23.12 -8.63
N ILE A 190 -5.00 -22.16 -8.22
CA ILE A 190 -5.07 -20.85 -8.86
C ILE A 190 -3.93 -20.00 -8.30
N ASP A 191 -3.00 -19.59 -9.16
CA ASP A 191 -1.96 -18.63 -8.80
C ASP A 191 -2.54 -17.19 -8.88
N PRO A 192 -2.74 -16.50 -7.75
CA PRO A 192 -3.21 -15.11 -7.76
C PRO A 192 -2.25 -14.17 -8.48
N ALA A 193 -0.95 -14.47 -8.50
CA ALA A 193 0.04 -13.61 -9.16
C ALA A 193 -0.17 -13.55 -10.68
N ARG A 194 -0.53 -14.69 -11.29
CA ARG A 194 -0.84 -14.76 -12.73
C ARG A 194 -2.04 -13.89 -13.08
N PHE A 195 -3.12 -13.96 -12.30
CA PHE A 195 -4.32 -13.14 -12.51
C PHE A 195 -4.00 -11.64 -12.49
N TRP A 196 -3.33 -11.17 -11.43
CA TRP A 196 -3.01 -9.75 -11.30
C TRP A 196 -2.02 -9.27 -12.36
N ASN A 197 -1.07 -10.12 -12.76
CA ASN A 197 -0.14 -9.81 -13.85
C ASN A 197 -0.87 -9.72 -15.21
N ASN A 198 -1.75 -10.68 -15.51
CA ASN A 198 -2.57 -10.68 -16.73
C ASN A 198 -3.43 -9.41 -16.81
N LEU A 199 -4.13 -9.07 -15.74
CA LEU A 199 -4.97 -7.87 -15.68
C LEU A 199 -4.13 -6.59 -15.84
N TYR A 200 -2.94 -6.54 -15.23
CA TYR A 200 -2.02 -5.41 -15.35
C TYR A 200 -1.49 -5.24 -16.78
N GLN A 201 -1.09 -6.33 -17.44
CA GLN A 201 -0.63 -6.28 -18.83
C GLN A 201 -1.75 -5.89 -19.80
N LEU A 202 -2.98 -6.36 -19.57
CA LEU A 202 -4.15 -5.92 -20.35
C LEU A 202 -4.41 -4.42 -20.22
N LEU A 203 -4.32 -3.87 -19.00
CA LEU A 203 -4.47 -2.44 -18.78
C LEU A 203 -3.35 -1.64 -19.46
N ARG A 204 -2.09 -2.10 -19.36
CA ARG A 204 -0.96 -1.45 -20.04
C ARG A 204 -1.10 -1.48 -21.55
N TRP A 205 -1.58 -2.59 -22.10
CA TRP A 205 -1.85 -2.73 -23.53
C TRP A 205 -2.91 -1.71 -23.98
N GLU A 206 -4.02 -1.56 -23.26
CA GLU A 206 -5.06 -0.57 -23.58
C GLU A 206 -4.52 0.88 -23.50
N LEU A 207 -3.70 1.19 -22.50
CA LEU A 207 -3.10 2.52 -22.32
C LEU A 207 -1.98 2.85 -23.33
N SER A 208 -1.47 1.87 -24.07
CA SER A 208 -0.39 2.04 -25.06
C SER A 208 -0.86 2.46 -26.46
N ASP A 209 -2.10 2.93 -26.58
CA ASP A 209 -2.67 3.60 -27.77
C ASP A 209 -2.93 2.71 -29.00
N GLN A 210 -3.12 1.39 -28.81
CA GLN A 210 -3.35 0.44 -29.91
C GLN A 210 -4.83 0.10 -30.22
N GLN A 211 -5.82 0.56 -29.44
CA GLN A 211 -7.25 0.30 -29.71
C GLN A 211 -8.17 1.44 -29.25
N VAL A 212 -9.26 1.65 -30.01
CA VAL A 212 -10.31 2.63 -29.71
C VAL A 212 -11.32 2.04 -28.73
N GLY A 213 -11.22 2.43 -27.46
CA GLY A 213 -12.25 2.21 -26.44
C GLY A 213 -11.65 1.86 -25.08
N SER A 214 -11.99 2.64 -24.05
CA SER A 214 -11.56 2.46 -22.65
C SER A 214 -12.34 1.32 -21.97
N ARG A 215 -12.33 0.11 -22.52
CA ARG A 215 -13.10 -1.04 -22.03
C ARG A 215 -12.50 -1.67 -20.78
N VAL A 216 -11.18 -1.82 -20.72
CA VAL A 216 -10.47 -2.39 -19.56
C VAL A 216 -10.50 -1.38 -18.40
N VAL A 217 -10.20 -0.10 -18.68
CA VAL A 217 -10.33 0.99 -17.71
C VAL A 217 -11.75 1.08 -17.14
N THR A 218 -12.79 1.05 -17.98
CA THR A 218 -14.19 1.09 -17.50
C THR A 218 -14.62 -0.19 -16.78
N ALA A 219 -14.07 -1.35 -17.14
CA ALA A 219 -14.34 -2.60 -16.45
C ALA A 219 -13.71 -2.62 -15.04
N ILE A 220 -12.47 -2.16 -14.91
CA ILE A 220 -11.79 -2.03 -13.63
C ILE A 220 -12.44 -0.91 -12.80
N SER A 221 -12.83 0.21 -13.40
CA SER A 221 -13.48 1.32 -12.69
C SER A 221 -14.79 0.88 -12.00
N LYS A 222 -15.55 -0.03 -12.62
CA LYS A 222 -16.77 -0.62 -12.04
C LYS A 222 -16.49 -1.58 -10.87
N ASN A 223 -15.29 -2.15 -10.79
CA ASN A 223 -14.90 -3.13 -9.79
C ASN A 223 -13.94 -2.56 -8.72
N LEU A 224 -13.69 -1.24 -8.70
CA LEU A 224 -12.73 -0.62 -7.77
C LEU A 224 -12.94 -1.02 -6.30
N THR A 225 -14.18 -1.20 -5.87
CA THR A 225 -14.49 -1.65 -4.50
C THR A 225 -13.89 -3.03 -4.21
N LEU A 226 -14.05 -3.98 -5.13
CA LEU A 226 -13.50 -5.34 -4.97
C LEU A 226 -11.96 -5.33 -5.00
N LEU A 227 -11.34 -4.56 -5.90
CA LEU A 227 -9.88 -4.42 -5.92
C LEU A 227 -9.35 -3.79 -4.62
N THR A 228 -10.11 -2.89 -4.01
CA THR A 228 -9.74 -2.23 -2.75
C THR A 228 -9.84 -3.19 -1.56
N GLU A 229 -10.89 -4.03 -1.52
CA GLU A 229 -11.05 -5.10 -0.52
C GLU A 229 -9.94 -6.17 -0.63
N GLU A 230 -9.55 -6.53 -1.86
CA GLU A 230 -8.42 -7.41 -2.12
C GLU A 230 -7.09 -6.79 -1.66
N LEU A 231 -6.88 -5.49 -1.86
CA LEU A 231 -5.68 -4.80 -1.37
C LEU A 231 -5.59 -4.84 0.16
N GLU A 232 -6.72 -4.65 0.86
CA GLU A 232 -6.76 -4.67 2.33
C GLU A 232 -6.46 -6.07 2.90
N SER A 233 -6.86 -7.13 2.21
CA SER A 233 -6.64 -8.53 2.61
C SER A 233 -5.34 -9.15 2.07
N CYS A 234 -4.62 -8.45 1.19
CA CYS A 234 -3.43 -8.97 0.52
C CYS A 234 -2.25 -9.15 1.49
N THR A 235 -1.63 -10.33 1.47
CA THR A 235 -0.44 -10.64 2.27
C THR A 235 0.86 -10.62 1.47
N HIS A 236 0.79 -10.81 0.15
CA HIS A 236 1.96 -10.94 -0.73
C HIS A 236 2.33 -9.59 -1.38
N ALA A 237 3.60 -9.15 -1.27
CA ALA A 237 4.04 -7.86 -1.80
C ALA A 237 3.74 -7.66 -3.29
N GLN A 238 4.12 -8.64 -4.12
CA GLN A 238 4.06 -8.50 -5.57
C GLN A 238 2.62 -8.37 -6.07
N ASN A 239 1.67 -9.09 -5.46
CA ASN A 239 0.26 -8.99 -5.80
C ASN A 239 -0.29 -7.62 -5.42
N GLY A 240 0.01 -7.14 -4.21
CA GLY A 240 -0.39 -5.80 -3.78
C GLY A 240 0.21 -4.69 -4.64
N GLU A 241 1.45 -4.84 -5.12
CA GLU A 241 2.06 -3.90 -6.08
C GLU A 241 1.24 -3.80 -7.36
N LYS A 242 0.88 -4.94 -7.96
CA LYS A 242 0.06 -4.98 -9.18
C LYS A 242 -1.32 -4.39 -8.96
N ILE A 243 -1.97 -4.69 -7.84
CA ILE A 243 -3.27 -4.09 -7.48
C ILE A 243 -3.14 -2.57 -7.37
N CYS A 244 -2.09 -2.06 -6.72
CA CYS A 244 -1.86 -0.62 -6.61
C CYS A 244 -1.68 0.05 -7.97
N LEU A 245 -0.86 -0.54 -8.84
CA LEU A 245 -0.63 -0.03 -10.19
C LEU A 245 -1.91 -0.09 -11.05
N LEU A 246 -2.75 -1.11 -10.88
CA LEU A 246 -4.04 -1.20 -11.56
C LEU A 246 -4.99 -0.07 -11.13
N ILE A 247 -5.13 0.14 -9.83
CA ILE A 247 -5.99 1.21 -9.29
C ILE A 247 -5.45 2.58 -9.72
N ASP A 248 -4.14 2.81 -9.64
CA ASP A 248 -3.53 4.11 -9.97
C ASP A 248 -3.71 4.46 -11.46
N ASN A 249 -3.35 3.54 -12.36
CA ASN A 249 -3.49 3.74 -13.79
C ASN A 249 -4.96 3.96 -14.20
N THR A 250 -5.90 3.24 -13.59
CA THR A 250 -7.32 3.47 -13.86
C THR A 250 -7.82 4.80 -13.33
N LEU A 251 -7.50 5.16 -12.09
CA LEU A 251 -7.84 6.47 -11.55
C LEU A 251 -7.26 7.60 -12.40
N SER A 252 -6.03 7.47 -12.91
CA SER A 252 -5.39 8.48 -13.76
C SER A 252 -6.13 8.70 -15.08
N SER A 253 -6.68 7.63 -15.68
CA SER A 253 -7.32 7.62 -16.99
C SER A 253 -8.81 8.04 -16.96
N ILE A 254 -9.50 7.80 -15.85
CA ILE A 254 -10.94 8.10 -15.75
C ILE A 254 -11.17 9.63 -15.75
N MET A 255 -11.99 10.11 -16.70
CA MET A 255 -12.42 11.52 -16.78
C MET A 255 -13.50 11.89 -15.76
N THR A 256 -14.32 10.93 -15.31
CA THR A 256 -15.38 11.13 -14.32
C THR A 256 -14.88 10.90 -12.90
N HIS A 257 -15.06 11.86 -11.98
CA HIS A 257 -14.66 11.68 -10.59
C HIS A 257 -15.33 10.44 -9.97
N ALA A 258 -14.52 9.54 -9.39
CA ALA A 258 -15.00 8.45 -8.55
C ALA A 258 -15.78 9.00 -7.33
N GLN A 259 -16.62 8.15 -6.72
CA GLN A 259 -17.38 8.54 -5.53
C GLN A 259 -16.44 8.80 -4.34
N LEU A 260 -16.79 9.73 -3.47
CA LEU A 260 -15.98 10.08 -2.29
C LEU A 260 -15.65 8.84 -1.43
N ASP A 261 -16.64 7.98 -1.19
CA ASP A 261 -16.48 6.72 -0.43
C ASP A 261 -15.38 5.82 -1.01
N GLN A 262 -15.25 5.76 -2.34
CA GLN A 262 -14.21 4.96 -2.99
C GLN A 262 -12.80 5.53 -2.72
N TYR A 263 -12.63 6.84 -2.80
CA TYR A 263 -11.34 7.47 -2.46
C TYR A 263 -10.95 7.26 -0.99
N LEU A 264 -11.91 7.34 -0.07
CA LEU A 264 -11.68 7.10 1.35
C LEU A 264 -11.28 5.64 1.62
N LYS A 265 -11.99 4.69 1.00
CA LYS A 265 -11.66 3.25 1.10
C LYS A 265 -10.28 2.94 0.55
N ILE A 266 -9.95 3.43 -0.65
CA ILE A 266 -8.63 3.22 -1.27
C ILE A 266 -7.52 3.77 -0.36
N ALA A 267 -7.68 4.98 0.17
CA ALA A 267 -6.71 5.58 1.09
C ALA A 267 -6.48 4.69 2.33
N ARG A 268 -7.55 4.17 2.93
CA ARG A 268 -7.47 3.27 4.09
C ARG A 268 -6.79 1.94 3.72
N SER A 269 -7.19 1.29 2.65
CA SER A 269 -6.64 -0.01 2.24
C SER A 269 -5.16 0.08 1.89
N VAL A 270 -4.70 1.19 1.29
CA VAL A 270 -3.28 1.45 1.06
C VAL A 270 -2.50 1.53 2.37
N ILE A 271 -3.05 2.18 3.40
CA ILE A 271 -2.40 2.30 4.72
C ILE A 271 -2.38 0.95 5.43
N CYS A 272 -3.48 0.20 5.41
CA CYS A 272 -3.53 -1.16 5.94
C CYS A 272 -2.48 -2.05 5.29
N PHE A 273 -2.44 -2.06 3.95
CA PHE A 273 -1.47 -2.85 3.20
C PHE A 273 -0.03 -2.41 3.44
N PHE A 274 0.24 -1.11 3.60
CA PHE A 274 1.57 -0.61 3.97
C PHE A 274 2.08 -1.23 5.27
N PHE A 275 1.25 -1.32 6.32
CA PHE A 275 1.68 -1.97 7.56
C PHE A 275 1.82 -3.49 7.40
N THR A 276 0.92 -4.14 6.65
CA THR A 276 1.03 -5.57 6.33
C THR A 276 2.34 -5.89 5.59
N LEU A 277 2.75 -5.03 4.65
CA LEU A 277 4.02 -5.12 3.94
C LEU A 277 5.21 -5.12 4.90
N LEU A 278 5.23 -4.20 5.87
CA LEU A 278 6.32 -4.08 6.84
C LEU A 278 6.43 -5.29 7.78
N TYR A 279 5.34 -6.02 8.04
CA TYR A 279 5.39 -7.24 8.86
C TYR A 279 5.79 -8.49 8.07
N ASN A 280 5.27 -8.64 6.85
CA ASN A 280 5.33 -9.91 6.13
C ASN A 280 6.55 -10.02 5.22
N GLU A 281 7.06 -8.91 4.68
CA GLU A 281 8.12 -8.95 3.68
C GLU A 281 9.48 -8.61 4.30
N PRO A 282 10.45 -9.54 4.30
CA PRO A 282 11.77 -9.28 4.89
C PRO A 282 12.73 -8.56 3.93
N ASP A 283 12.49 -8.59 2.62
CA ASP A 283 13.39 -7.98 1.63
C ASP A 283 13.15 -6.47 1.49
N ALA A 284 14.12 -5.68 1.94
CA ALA A 284 14.11 -4.22 1.86
C ALA A 284 13.96 -3.69 0.42
N LYS A 285 14.47 -4.40 -0.61
CA LYS A 285 14.33 -3.95 -2.01
C LYS A 285 12.89 -4.03 -2.47
N VAL A 286 12.22 -5.14 -2.15
CA VAL A 286 10.80 -5.35 -2.45
C VAL A 286 9.96 -4.34 -1.68
N GLN A 287 10.24 -4.11 -0.40
CA GLN A 287 9.55 -3.09 0.39
C GLN A 287 9.64 -1.69 -0.26
N VAL A 288 10.81 -1.28 -0.75
CA VAL A 288 10.99 0.01 -1.43
C VAL A 288 10.22 0.08 -2.75
N GLN A 289 10.26 -0.99 -3.55
CA GLN A 289 9.54 -1.04 -4.83
C GLN A 289 8.03 -0.93 -4.62
N VAL A 290 7.47 -1.74 -3.73
CA VAL A 290 6.03 -1.71 -3.42
C VAL A 290 5.64 -0.37 -2.79
N SER A 291 6.46 0.17 -1.90
CA SER A 291 6.23 1.50 -1.30
C SER A 291 6.25 2.62 -2.35
N CYS A 292 7.03 2.51 -3.43
CA CYS A 292 6.95 3.45 -4.54
C CYS A 292 5.59 3.41 -5.24
N SER A 293 5.02 2.22 -5.46
CA SER A 293 3.69 2.05 -6.06
C SER A 293 2.58 2.55 -5.13
N LEU A 294 2.67 2.28 -3.83
CA LEU A 294 1.75 2.83 -2.81
C LEU A 294 1.80 4.37 -2.79
N ARG A 295 3.02 4.92 -2.87
CA ARG A 295 3.27 6.36 -2.91
C ARG A 295 2.63 7.02 -4.14
N GLN A 296 2.77 6.41 -5.31
CA GLN A 296 2.12 6.88 -6.55
C GLN A 296 0.60 6.89 -6.42
N LEU A 297 0.01 5.77 -5.98
CA LEU A 297 -1.43 5.66 -5.79
C LEU A 297 -1.95 6.68 -4.76
N LEU A 298 -1.28 6.85 -3.62
CA LEU A 298 -1.63 7.86 -2.63
C LEU A 298 -1.53 9.28 -3.18
N SER A 299 -0.51 9.59 -3.98
CA SER A 299 -0.39 10.89 -4.65
C SER A 299 -1.61 11.15 -5.55
N THR A 300 -2.00 10.17 -6.37
CA THR A 300 -3.18 10.29 -7.25
C THR A 300 -4.46 10.49 -6.45
N VAL A 301 -4.69 9.70 -5.40
CA VAL A 301 -5.88 9.81 -4.53
C VAL A 301 -5.92 11.16 -3.79
N CYS A 302 -4.80 11.56 -3.18
CA CYS A 302 -4.69 12.79 -2.39
C CYS A 302 -4.75 14.07 -3.23
N SER A 303 -4.34 14.01 -4.50
CA SER A 303 -4.48 15.12 -5.44
C SER A 303 -5.93 15.33 -5.88
N LYS A 304 -6.71 14.25 -5.96
CA LYS A 304 -8.11 14.27 -6.41
C LYS A 304 -9.14 14.48 -5.30
N SER A 305 -8.82 14.15 -4.04
CA SER A 305 -9.74 14.24 -2.91
C SER A 305 -9.06 14.75 -1.64
N ALA A 306 -9.38 15.98 -1.23
CA ALA A 306 -8.89 16.56 0.01
C ALA A 306 -9.34 15.78 1.28
N PRO A 307 -10.61 15.32 1.41
CA PRO A 307 -11.00 14.50 2.55
C PRO A 307 -10.23 13.18 2.65
N ALA A 308 -9.91 12.55 1.51
CA ALA A 308 -9.10 11.33 1.48
C ALA A 308 -7.65 11.58 1.92
N ARG A 309 -7.09 12.74 1.56
CA ARG A 309 -5.78 13.19 2.05
C ARG A 309 -5.76 13.37 3.57
N THR A 310 -6.77 14.06 4.13
CA THR A 310 -6.91 14.22 5.58
C THR A 310 -7.08 12.89 6.29
N LEU A 311 -7.90 11.97 5.75
CA LEU A 311 -8.07 10.62 6.29
C LEU A 311 -6.74 9.85 6.25
N ALA A 312 -6.05 9.85 5.10
CA ALA A 312 -4.81 9.12 4.92
C ALA A 312 -3.74 9.59 5.91
N LEU A 313 -3.60 10.91 6.05
CA LEU A 313 -2.71 11.53 7.02
C LEU A 313 -3.03 11.08 8.45
N ARG A 314 -4.30 11.10 8.83
CA ARG A 314 -4.75 10.75 10.18
C ARG A 314 -4.50 9.28 10.49
N GLU A 315 -4.98 8.39 9.63
CA GLU A 315 -4.84 6.94 9.81
C GLU A 315 -3.38 6.51 9.83
N LEU A 316 -2.54 7.05 8.92
CA LEU A 316 -1.13 6.69 8.84
C LEU A 316 -0.37 7.08 10.12
N ILE A 317 -0.58 8.30 10.62
CA ILE A 317 0.10 8.80 11.82
C ILE A 317 -0.47 8.14 13.09
N ALA A 318 -1.79 7.94 13.18
CA ALA A 318 -2.41 7.24 14.30
C ALA A 318 -1.89 5.80 14.40
N ALA A 319 -1.85 5.09 13.27
CA ALA A 319 -1.30 3.75 13.20
C ALA A 319 0.18 3.73 13.58
N ALA A 320 0.99 4.65 13.05
CA ALA A 320 2.42 4.66 13.34
C ALA A 320 2.77 5.05 14.79
N LEU A 321 1.91 5.76 15.52
CA LEU A 321 2.20 6.27 16.87
C LEU A 321 1.43 5.60 18.01
N LEU A 322 0.18 5.17 17.77
CA LEU A 322 -0.74 4.74 18.83
C LEU A 322 -1.05 3.24 18.82
N THR A 323 -0.96 2.58 17.67
CA THR A 323 -1.34 1.17 17.53
C THR A 323 -0.11 0.25 17.74
N PRO A 324 -0.25 -1.09 17.78
CA PRO A 324 0.92 -1.99 17.90
C PRO A 324 1.97 -1.80 16.80
N HIS A 325 1.64 -1.10 15.69
CA HIS A 325 2.57 -0.77 14.62
C HIS A 325 3.67 0.21 15.05
N ALA A 326 3.48 0.95 16.15
CA ALA A 326 4.52 1.83 16.69
C ALA A 326 5.84 1.08 17.01
N LYS A 327 5.77 -0.22 17.30
CA LYS A 327 6.94 -1.08 17.52
C LYS A 327 7.83 -1.19 16.29
N LEU A 328 7.26 -1.14 15.08
CA LEU A 328 8.00 -1.16 13.81
C LEU A 328 8.95 0.03 13.67
N PHE A 329 8.65 1.13 14.37
CA PHE A 329 9.43 2.36 14.38
C PHE A 329 10.17 2.58 15.71
N GLY A 330 10.47 1.50 16.44
CA GLY A 330 11.29 1.57 17.66
C GLY A 330 10.57 2.07 18.92
N ALA A 331 9.22 2.06 18.94
CA ALA A 331 8.49 2.43 20.14
C ALA A 331 8.72 1.43 21.28
N LYS A 332 9.00 1.94 22.48
CA LYS A 332 9.10 1.13 23.70
C LYS A 332 7.69 0.76 24.16
N GLU A 333 7.46 -0.53 24.43
CA GLU A 333 6.17 -0.96 25.00
C GLU A 333 5.85 -0.16 26.26
N LYS A 334 4.60 0.31 26.36
CA LYS A 334 4.10 0.76 27.65
C LYS A 334 4.22 -0.45 28.59
N LEU A 335 4.97 -0.30 29.66
CA LEU A 335 4.77 -1.05 30.90
C LEU A 335 3.41 -0.65 31.49
N GLN A 336 2.33 -0.72 30.70
CA GLN A 336 1.03 -1.02 31.27
C GLN A 336 1.25 -2.35 31.95
N GLY A 337 1.10 -2.38 33.27
CA GLY A 337 1.21 -3.62 34.02
C GLY A 337 0.39 -4.63 33.25
N LEU A 338 1.06 -5.63 32.67
CA LEU A 338 0.36 -6.76 32.12
C LEU A 338 -0.55 -7.19 33.26
N THR A 339 -1.84 -6.96 33.12
CA THR A 339 -2.79 -7.99 33.46
C THR A 339 -2.64 -8.98 32.31
N PRO A 340 -1.71 -9.97 32.36
CA PRO A 340 -2.01 -11.19 31.63
C PRO A 340 -3.43 -11.57 32.07
N ASP A 341 -4.23 -12.04 31.11
CA ASP A 341 -5.54 -12.66 31.37
C ASP A 341 -5.52 -13.25 32.77
N GLU A 342 -6.36 -12.74 33.66
CA GLU A 342 -6.32 -13.13 35.07
C GLU A 342 -6.30 -14.65 35.11
N PRO A 343 -5.17 -15.28 35.53
CA PRO A 343 -5.12 -16.72 35.57
C PRO A 343 -6.24 -17.15 36.50
N SER A 344 -6.97 -18.20 36.12
CA SER A 344 -8.04 -18.75 36.94
C SER A 344 -7.51 -18.92 38.35
N LEU A 345 -8.15 -18.24 39.32
CA LEU A 345 -7.75 -18.30 40.74
C LEU A 345 -7.65 -19.75 41.23
N LEU A 346 -8.40 -20.65 40.61
CA LEU A 346 -8.35 -22.09 40.87
C LEU A 346 -6.99 -22.71 40.48
N GLU A 347 -6.43 -22.36 39.33
CA GLU A 347 -5.15 -22.89 38.85
C GLU A 347 -3.98 -22.42 39.72
N ASP A 348 -4.01 -21.16 40.17
CA ASP A 348 -3.00 -20.64 41.07
C ASP A 348 -3.16 -21.18 42.50
N ASN A 349 -4.40 -21.37 42.97
CA ASN A 349 -4.65 -22.04 44.25
C ASN A 349 -4.13 -23.48 44.23
N MET A 350 -4.32 -24.24 43.15
CA MET A 350 -3.81 -25.60 43.00
C MET A 350 -2.28 -25.67 43.11
N LYS A 351 -1.54 -24.67 42.61
CA LYS A 351 -0.08 -24.58 42.76
C LYS A 351 0.34 -24.31 44.20
N GLN A 352 -0.47 -23.59 44.97
CA GLN A 352 -0.17 -23.23 46.37
C GLN A 352 -0.48 -24.34 47.38
N VAL A 353 -1.41 -25.27 47.08
CA VAL A 353 -1.80 -26.36 48.00
C VAL A 353 -0.64 -27.30 48.36
N VAL A 354 0.36 -27.44 47.49
CA VAL A 354 1.46 -28.41 47.67
C VAL A 354 2.44 -28.01 48.79
N GLY A 355 2.42 -26.77 49.27
CA GLY A 355 3.44 -26.24 50.22
C GLY A 355 2.93 -25.81 51.60
N VAL A 356 1.63 -25.87 51.90
CA VAL A 356 1.08 -25.30 53.14
C VAL A 356 0.90 -26.38 54.21
N MET A 357 1.67 -26.31 55.30
CA MET A 357 1.44 -27.16 56.48
C MET A 357 0.26 -26.62 57.32
N SER A 358 -0.69 -27.49 57.63
CA SER A 358 -2.01 -27.16 58.20
C SER A 358 -2.04 -26.66 59.66
N HIS A 359 -0.91 -26.69 60.37
CA HIS A 359 -0.88 -26.47 61.82
C HIS A 359 -0.51 -25.04 62.25
N SER A 360 -0.32 -24.10 61.32
CA SER A 360 -0.09 -22.69 61.64
C SER A 360 -0.55 -21.77 60.51
N SER A 361 -0.78 -20.48 60.81
CA SER A 361 -1.05 -19.47 59.79
C SER A 361 0.17 -19.26 58.88
N VAL A 362 -0.07 -18.84 57.64
CA VAL A 362 0.98 -18.54 56.66
C VAL A 362 1.91 -17.44 57.20
N PHE A 363 3.22 -17.58 57.00
CA PHE A 363 4.25 -16.70 57.57
C PHE A 363 4.18 -15.23 57.07
N HIS A 364 3.48 -14.95 55.97
CA HIS A 364 3.31 -13.60 55.42
C HIS A 364 1.87 -13.09 55.56
N ALA A 365 1.70 -11.78 55.73
CA ALA A 365 0.39 -11.11 55.77
C ALA A 365 -0.26 -10.90 54.38
N GLY A 366 0.36 -11.43 53.32
CA GLY A 366 -0.08 -11.32 51.93
C GLY A 366 1.05 -10.95 50.98
N VAL A 367 0.77 -10.88 49.68
CA VAL A 367 1.70 -10.39 48.66
C VAL A 367 1.24 -9.01 48.19
N ILE A 368 2.14 -8.03 48.19
CA ILE A 368 1.87 -6.72 47.58
C ILE A 368 2.10 -6.85 46.07
N GLY A 369 1.02 -6.80 45.28
CA GLY A 369 1.08 -6.93 43.82
C GLY A 369 1.29 -8.37 43.34
N ARG A 370 1.92 -8.54 42.17
CA ARG A 370 2.14 -9.85 41.51
C ARG A 370 3.58 -10.40 41.62
N GLY A 371 4.39 -9.90 42.55
CA GLY A 371 5.80 -10.31 42.70
C GLY A 371 6.75 -9.63 41.68
N PRO A 372 7.93 -10.23 41.39
CA PRO A 372 8.93 -9.62 40.52
C PRO A 372 8.38 -9.41 39.11
N ARG A 373 8.49 -8.17 38.60
CA ARG A 373 7.97 -7.81 37.27
C ARG A 373 8.76 -8.57 36.21
N ILE A 374 8.07 -9.40 35.42
CA ILE A 374 8.61 -9.95 34.18
C ILE A 374 8.85 -8.76 33.25
N ILE A 375 10.12 -8.48 32.96
CA ILE A 375 10.49 -7.40 32.04
C ILE A 375 10.16 -7.94 30.64
N PRO A 376 9.20 -7.33 29.90
CA PRO A 376 8.93 -7.75 28.54
C PRO A 376 10.21 -7.65 27.72
N SER A 377 10.45 -8.64 26.86
CA SER A 377 11.64 -8.68 26.01
C SER A 377 11.74 -7.39 25.21
N SER A 378 12.91 -6.74 25.27
CA SER A 378 13.21 -5.55 24.47
C SER A 378 12.94 -5.84 23.00
N SER A 379 12.27 -4.90 22.33
CA SER A 379 11.93 -4.93 20.89
C SER A 379 12.97 -5.67 20.05
N SER A 380 12.54 -6.68 19.30
CA SER A 380 13.38 -7.58 18.49
C SER A 380 13.99 -6.94 17.23
N LEU A 381 13.57 -5.73 16.86
CA LEU A 381 13.99 -5.04 15.63
C LEU A 381 15.36 -4.39 15.78
N THR A 382 16.19 -4.53 14.75
CA THR A 382 17.51 -3.90 14.72
C THR A 382 17.42 -2.40 14.40
N PRO A 383 18.32 -1.54 14.93
CA PRO A 383 18.34 -0.11 14.60
C PRO A 383 18.29 0.25 13.11
N PRO A 384 19.01 -0.45 12.18
CA PRO A 384 18.93 -0.13 10.76
C PRO A 384 17.57 -0.45 10.12
N GLN A 385 16.85 -1.48 10.62
CA GLN A 385 15.50 -1.78 10.15
C GLN A 385 14.50 -0.70 10.56
N VAL A 386 14.63 -0.19 11.79
CA VAL A 386 13.81 0.93 12.27
C VAL A 386 14.04 2.17 11.39
N THR A 387 15.29 2.53 11.10
CA THR A 387 15.58 3.67 10.20
C THR A 387 15.04 3.44 8.78
N HIS A 388 15.10 2.21 8.28
CA HIS A 388 14.53 1.89 6.97
C HIS A 388 13.01 2.09 6.94
N HIS A 389 12.29 1.60 7.96
CA HIS A 389 10.84 1.80 8.07
C HIS A 389 10.49 3.29 8.23
N GLU A 390 11.29 4.05 9.00
CA GLU A 390 11.15 5.51 9.12
C GLU A 390 11.27 6.19 7.75
N ASP A 391 12.25 5.83 6.93
CA ASP A 391 12.42 6.40 5.59
C ASP A 391 11.21 6.09 4.68
N LEU A 392 10.68 4.87 4.75
CA LEU A 392 9.50 4.47 3.97
C LEU A 392 8.26 5.29 4.35
N ILE A 393 7.94 5.42 5.64
CA ILE A 393 6.77 6.20 6.08
C ILE A 393 6.93 7.69 5.80
N LEU A 394 8.14 8.25 5.96
CA LEU A 394 8.42 9.64 5.62
C LEU A 394 8.29 9.89 4.11
N SER A 395 8.63 8.91 3.27
CA SER A 395 8.43 9.02 1.82
C SER A 395 6.95 9.06 1.43
N LEU A 396 6.08 8.31 2.12
CA LEU A 396 4.63 8.34 1.92
C LEU A 396 4.03 9.67 2.40
N LEU A 397 4.44 10.13 3.60
CA LEU A 397 4.04 11.43 4.12
C LEU A 397 4.47 12.58 3.20
N GLY A 398 5.63 12.45 2.54
CA GLY A 398 6.12 13.37 1.52
C GLY A 398 5.08 13.68 0.44
N GLU A 399 4.36 12.67 -0.06
CA GLU A 399 3.32 12.87 -1.07
C GLU A 399 2.01 13.41 -0.49
N ILE A 400 1.58 12.86 0.66
CA ILE A 400 0.34 13.30 1.33
C ILE A 400 0.45 14.78 1.71
N CYS A 401 1.61 15.23 2.17
CA CYS A 401 1.83 16.59 2.67
C CYS A 401 2.12 17.64 1.60
N ARG A 402 2.16 17.32 0.30
CA ARG A 402 2.44 18.30 -0.79
C ARG A 402 1.50 19.51 -0.82
N GLY A 403 0.36 19.47 -0.11
CA GLY A 403 -0.55 20.62 0.08
C GLY A 403 -1.06 20.85 1.51
N GLU A 404 -0.65 20.05 2.50
CA GLU A 404 -1.25 20.03 3.85
C GLU A 404 -0.24 19.80 5.00
N ALA A 405 0.99 20.28 4.88
CA ALA A 405 2.00 20.11 5.93
C ALA A 405 1.60 20.69 7.30
N MET A 406 0.79 21.75 7.32
CA MET A 406 0.18 22.29 8.53
C MET A 406 -0.78 21.29 9.19
N GLY A 407 -1.52 20.53 8.39
CA GLY A 407 -2.43 19.49 8.86
C GLY A 407 -1.69 18.39 9.61
N LEU A 408 -0.52 17.97 9.11
CA LEU A 408 0.33 16.98 9.79
C LEU A 408 0.77 17.49 11.16
N ALA A 409 1.24 18.72 11.21
CA ALA A 409 1.77 19.32 12.43
C ALA A 409 0.66 19.57 13.48
N LEU A 410 -0.54 19.99 13.05
CA LEU A 410 -1.72 20.10 13.92
C LEU A 410 -2.17 18.73 14.45
N TYR A 411 -2.21 17.73 13.59
CA TYR A 411 -2.62 16.39 13.98
C TYR A 411 -1.63 15.73 14.95
N LEU A 412 -0.32 15.97 14.74
CA LEU A 412 0.71 15.52 15.67
C LEU A 412 0.52 16.14 17.07
N VAL A 413 0.16 17.43 17.14
CA VAL A 413 -0.17 18.10 18.41
C VAL A 413 -1.43 17.50 19.04
N GLU A 414 -2.47 17.25 18.25
CA GLU A 414 -3.73 16.65 18.70
C GLU A 414 -3.50 15.27 19.35
N ILE A 415 -2.66 14.42 18.75
CA ILE A 415 -2.32 13.10 19.30
C ILE A 415 -1.53 13.19 20.61
N ILE A 416 -0.53 14.08 20.68
CA ILE A 416 0.44 14.09 21.79
C ILE A 416 -0.05 14.94 22.97
N SER A 417 -0.77 16.03 22.69
CA SER A 417 -1.29 16.98 23.67
C SER A 417 -2.75 17.33 23.36
N PRO A 418 -3.69 16.38 23.58
CA PRO A 418 -5.10 16.58 23.29
C PRO A 418 -5.73 17.69 24.14
N ASP A 419 -5.14 18.00 25.30
CA ASP A 419 -5.56 19.12 26.14
C ASP A 419 -5.31 20.44 25.41
N VAL A 420 -6.40 21.12 25.01
CA VAL A 420 -6.35 22.40 24.28
C VAL A 420 -5.87 23.55 25.18
N MET A 421 -5.91 23.37 26.50
CA MET A 421 -5.47 24.36 27.47
C MET A 421 -3.99 24.69 27.26
N TYR A 422 -3.72 25.96 26.93
CA TYR A 422 -2.38 26.47 26.64
C TYR A 422 -1.71 25.86 25.40
N ASN A 423 -2.46 25.37 24.41
CA ASN A 423 -1.91 24.99 23.10
C ASN A 423 -1.63 26.18 22.16
N GLY A 424 -1.83 27.41 22.64
CA GLY A 424 -1.54 28.63 21.88
C GLY A 424 -0.08 28.73 21.44
N LEU A 425 0.14 29.46 20.34
CA LEU A 425 1.47 29.76 19.80
C LEU A 425 2.38 30.51 20.79
N PRO A 426 1.90 31.50 21.58
CA PRO A 426 2.76 32.28 22.46
C PRO A 426 3.42 31.43 23.54
N TRP A 427 4.72 31.62 23.72
CA TRP A 427 5.40 31.07 24.89
C TRP A 427 5.09 31.98 26.08
N LEU A 428 4.82 31.38 27.23
CA LEU A 428 4.51 32.09 28.46
C LEU A 428 5.81 32.37 29.24
N GLU A 429 5.69 33.12 30.32
CA GLU A 429 6.80 33.29 31.26
C GLU A 429 7.29 31.94 31.81
N GLU A 430 8.59 31.84 32.10
CA GLU A 430 9.19 30.59 32.59
C GLU A 430 8.48 30.06 33.84
N ASP A 431 8.08 30.95 34.76
CA ASP A 431 7.39 30.58 35.99
C ASP A 431 6.05 29.87 35.74
N PHE A 432 5.42 30.09 34.58
CA PHE A 432 4.18 29.42 34.19
C PHE A 432 4.37 27.91 33.94
N CYS A 433 5.60 27.45 33.68
CA CYS A 433 5.89 26.03 33.53
C CYS A 433 5.52 25.21 34.78
N LYS A 434 5.46 25.85 35.95
CA LYS A 434 5.04 25.21 37.21
C LYS A 434 3.58 24.72 37.15
N VAL A 435 2.73 25.37 36.35
CA VAL A 435 1.30 25.03 36.20
C VAL A 435 1.09 23.99 35.09
N THR A 436 2.05 23.84 34.17
CA THR A 436 1.94 22.94 33.00
C THR A 436 2.87 21.72 33.09
N ILE A 437 3.50 21.50 34.25
CA ILE A 437 4.55 20.49 34.44
C ILE A 437 4.11 19.07 34.10
N GLU A 438 2.89 18.66 34.47
CA GLU A 438 2.39 17.31 34.20
C GLU A 438 2.27 17.05 32.69
N ARG A 439 1.68 18.00 31.97
CA ARG A 439 1.53 17.96 30.52
C ARG A 439 2.89 17.98 29.83
N ASP A 440 3.80 18.83 30.28
CA ASP A 440 5.14 18.94 29.68
C ASP A 440 5.93 17.64 29.86
N LEU A 441 5.85 17.02 31.04
CA LEU A 441 6.43 15.71 31.33
C LEU A 441 5.76 14.59 30.52
N HIS A 442 4.44 14.63 30.34
CA HIS A 442 3.71 13.69 29.49
C HIS A 442 4.20 13.75 28.05
N ILE A 443 4.29 14.95 27.47
CA ILE A 443 4.81 15.18 26.12
C ILE A 443 6.25 14.64 26.02
N LYS A 444 7.13 15.00 26.97
CA LYS A 444 8.51 14.51 26.99
C LYS A 444 8.59 12.99 27.07
N GLN A 445 7.78 12.37 27.93
CA GLN A 445 7.72 10.92 28.06
C GLN A 445 7.20 10.24 26.78
N PHE A 446 6.26 10.86 26.08
CA PHE A 446 5.79 10.37 24.79
C PHE A 446 6.94 10.33 23.78
N LEU A 447 7.65 11.44 23.60
CA LEU A 447 8.81 11.53 22.69
C LEU A 447 9.96 10.57 23.05
N ASP A 448 10.13 10.22 24.33
CA ASP A 448 11.13 9.25 24.78
C ASP A 448 10.72 7.79 24.51
N ARG A 449 9.41 7.55 24.39
CA ARG A 449 8.84 6.23 24.09
C ARG A 449 8.73 5.98 22.60
N THR A 450 8.40 7.00 21.80
CA THR A 450 8.16 6.91 20.35
C THR A 450 9.19 7.74 19.58
N PRO A 451 10.35 7.17 19.20
CA PRO A 451 11.43 7.92 18.56
C PRO A 451 11.02 8.50 17.18
N LEU A 452 10.07 7.87 16.49
CA LEU A 452 9.47 8.36 15.24
C LEU A 452 8.98 9.80 15.33
N VAL A 453 8.47 10.24 16.50
CA VAL A 453 7.98 11.62 16.68
C VAL A 453 9.07 12.65 16.40
N TRP A 454 10.31 12.36 16.78
CA TRP A 454 11.41 13.25 16.49
C TRP A 454 11.73 13.30 14.99
N SER A 455 11.65 12.17 14.29
CA SER A 455 11.83 12.10 12.84
C SER A 455 10.70 12.86 12.11
N LEU A 456 9.46 12.78 12.62
CA LEU A 456 8.33 13.60 12.16
C LEU A 456 8.55 15.10 12.40
N LEU A 457 9.07 15.49 13.58
CA LEU A 457 9.39 16.90 13.85
C LEU A 457 10.50 17.43 12.93
N VAL A 458 11.51 16.63 12.61
CA VAL A 458 12.54 16.98 11.61
C VAL A 458 11.91 17.13 10.23
N PHE A 459 11.02 16.21 9.83
CA PHE A 459 10.29 16.28 8.57
C PHE A 459 9.43 17.56 8.47
N ILE A 460 8.65 17.85 9.51
CA ILE A 460 7.83 19.07 9.63
C ILE A 460 8.71 20.32 9.59
N ALA A 461 9.88 20.31 10.25
CA ALA A 461 10.82 21.43 10.24
C ALA A 461 11.38 21.77 8.85
N ARG A 462 11.46 20.79 7.94
CA ARG A 462 11.85 21.02 6.55
C ARG A 462 10.74 21.70 5.74
N ILE A 463 9.47 21.46 6.09
CA ILE A 463 8.32 22.04 5.39
C ILE A 463 7.84 23.30 6.13
N ARG A 464 8.53 24.41 5.89
CA ARG A 464 8.23 25.69 6.54
C ARG A 464 6.89 26.25 6.04
N PRO A 465 6.08 26.91 6.89
CA PRO A 465 6.29 27.17 8.32
C PRO A 465 5.67 26.14 9.30
N ALA A 466 5.50 24.86 8.90
CA ALA A 466 4.67 23.91 9.65
C ALA A 466 5.12 23.65 11.10
N LEU A 467 6.41 23.80 11.40
CA LEU A 467 6.91 23.64 12.76
C LEU A 467 6.32 24.65 13.76
N CYS A 468 5.84 25.82 13.29
CA CYS A 468 5.19 26.81 14.15
C CYS A 468 3.96 26.25 14.88
N THR A 469 3.17 25.40 14.23
CA THR A 469 1.98 24.81 14.87
C THR A 469 2.37 23.78 15.94
N CYS A 470 3.56 23.20 15.87
CA CYS A 470 4.12 22.33 16.90
C CYS A 470 4.77 23.10 18.08
N SER A 471 4.62 24.44 18.17
CA SER A 471 5.21 25.28 19.22
C SER A 471 4.97 24.73 20.63
N VAL A 472 3.79 24.17 20.89
CA VAL A 472 3.45 23.59 22.19
C VAL A 472 4.33 22.40 22.58
N LEU A 473 4.67 21.53 21.62
CA LEU A 473 5.53 20.37 21.85
C LEU A 473 6.97 20.85 22.12
N LEU A 474 7.45 21.81 21.33
CA LEU A 474 8.78 22.40 21.51
C LEU A 474 8.93 23.07 22.87
N ARG A 475 7.91 23.84 23.29
CA ARG A 475 7.87 24.50 24.59
C ARG A 475 7.90 23.49 25.74
N ALA A 476 7.03 22.47 25.68
CA ALA A 476 6.96 21.41 26.68
C ALA A 476 8.28 20.65 26.87
N VAL A 477 8.93 20.30 25.75
CA VAL A 477 10.25 19.65 25.78
C VAL A 477 11.30 20.61 26.33
N THR A 478 11.30 21.88 25.94
CA THR A 478 12.23 22.89 26.46
C THR A 478 12.08 23.07 27.98
N ALA A 479 10.85 23.16 28.48
CA ALA A 479 10.56 23.26 29.91
C ALA A 479 11.05 22.03 30.69
N SER A 480 10.79 20.83 30.15
CA SER A 480 11.26 19.57 30.73
C SER A 480 12.79 19.50 30.77
N LEU A 481 13.47 19.92 29.70
CA LEU A 481 14.94 19.97 29.64
C LEU A 481 15.51 21.02 30.60
N LEU A 482 14.91 22.20 30.72
CA LEU A 482 15.29 23.21 31.70
C LEU A 482 15.25 22.64 33.13
N CYS A 483 14.21 21.90 33.48
CA CYS A 483 14.09 21.23 34.77
C CYS A 483 15.21 20.18 34.97
N GLN A 484 15.44 19.31 33.99
CA GLN A 484 16.46 18.25 34.06
C GLN A 484 17.88 18.83 34.15
N TRP A 485 18.20 19.87 33.37
CA TRP A 485 19.48 20.57 33.45
C TRP A 485 19.66 21.34 34.76
N ASN A 486 18.59 21.86 35.36
CA ASN A 486 18.64 22.47 36.69
C ASN A 486 18.99 21.43 37.78
N ILE A 487 18.47 20.20 37.67
CA ILE A 487 18.85 19.09 38.55
C ILE A 487 20.31 18.70 38.32
N ALA A 488 20.75 18.57 37.06
CA ALA A 488 22.15 18.29 36.70
C ALA A 488 23.11 19.36 37.26
N ARG A 489 22.72 20.64 37.19
CA ARG A 489 23.43 21.78 37.79
C ARG A 489 23.55 21.64 39.30
N GLN A 490 22.45 21.33 40.01
CA GLN A 490 22.46 21.14 41.46
C GLN A 490 23.37 19.98 41.87
N ARG A 491 23.38 18.91 41.07
CA ARG A 491 24.27 17.75 41.24
C ARG A 491 25.72 17.99 40.82
N ARG A 492 26.05 19.19 40.31
CA ARG A 492 27.39 19.58 39.82
C ARG A 492 27.96 18.58 38.81
N GLN A 493 27.09 18.07 37.94
CA GLN A 493 27.48 17.12 36.89
C GLN A 493 28.50 17.73 35.93
N ALA A 494 29.43 16.91 35.44
CA ALA A 494 30.40 17.31 34.44
C ALA A 494 29.72 17.57 33.07
N PRO A 495 30.33 18.38 32.18
CA PRO A 495 29.86 18.52 30.81
C PRO A 495 29.74 17.14 30.13
N GLY A 496 28.61 16.87 29.48
CA GLY A 496 28.43 15.63 28.74
C GLY A 496 28.18 14.37 29.58
N SER A 497 27.96 14.48 30.90
CA SER A 497 27.85 13.29 31.77
C SER A 497 26.60 12.44 31.48
N ASP A 498 25.50 13.06 31.06
CA ASP A 498 24.28 12.37 30.64
C ASP A 498 24.14 12.48 29.12
N PRO A 499 24.51 11.43 28.35
CA PRO A 499 24.48 11.49 26.90
C PRO A 499 23.05 11.61 26.37
N THR A 500 22.05 11.07 27.08
CA THR A 500 20.66 11.11 26.62
C THR A 500 20.07 12.51 26.76
N LEU A 501 20.37 13.20 27.86
CA LEU A 501 19.96 14.59 28.09
C LEU A 501 20.63 15.54 27.07
N VAL A 502 21.92 15.34 26.79
CA VAL A 502 22.66 16.09 25.77
C VAL A 502 22.06 15.86 24.39
N GLN A 503 21.90 14.61 23.97
CA GLN A 503 21.36 14.26 22.65
C GLN A 503 19.94 14.82 22.45
N CYS A 504 19.09 14.73 23.47
CA CYS A 504 17.74 15.30 23.41
C CYS A 504 17.76 16.83 23.25
N THR A 505 18.64 17.52 23.99
CA THR A 505 18.79 18.98 23.90
C THR A 505 19.34 19.40 22.53
N VAL A 506 20.36 18.72 22.03
CA VAL A 506 20.93 18.95 20.69
C VAL A 506 19.87 18.78 19.63
N ARG A 507 19.14 17.65 19.64
CA ARG A 507 18.09 17.33 18.65
C ARG A 507 16.97 18.37 18.63
N LEU A 508 16.53 18.84 19.80
CA LEU A 508 15.54 19.92 19.90
C LEU A 508 16.05 21.21 19.24
N LEU A 509 17.25 21.65 19.58
CA LEU A 509 17.83 22.90 19.06
C LEU A 509 18.10 22.80 17.55
N GLU A 510 18.54 21.64 17.06
CA GLU A 510 18.68 21.37 15.63
C GLU A 510 17.33 21.50 14.90
N ILE A 511 16.26 20.89 15.43
CA ILE A 511 14.91 20.98 14.85
C ILE A 511 14.43 22.45 14.81
N MET A 512 14.60 23.19 15.91
CA MET A 512 14.22 24.61 15.98
C MET A 512 15.05 25.47 15.01
N SER A 513 16.31 25.15 14.81
CA SER A 513 17.18 25.83 13.84
C SER A 513 16.78 25.51 12.39
N LEU A 514 16.50 24.23 12.10
CA LEU A 514 16.09 23.75 10.77
C LEU A 514 14.78 24.40 10.31
N GLY A 515 13.83 24.53 11.24
CA GLY A 515 12.56 25.22 11.04
C GLY A 515 12.63 26.75 11.07
N GLN A 516 13.83 27.34 11.15
CA GLN A 516 14.07 28.80 11.23
C GLN A 516 13.34 29.49 12.39
N LEU A 517 13.08 28.77 13.48
CA LEU A 517 12.58 29.37 14.71
C LEU A 517 13.72 30.08 15.46
N LEU A 518 14.92 29.52 15.40
CA LEU A 518 16.15 30.12 15.95
C LEU A 518 17.04 30.67 14.82
N PRO A 519 17.14 31.99 14.64
CA PRO A 519 18.01 32.59 13.64
C PRO A 519 19.49 32.55 14.06
N PRO A 520 20.46 32.69 13.14
CA PRO A 520 21.86 32.89 13.50
C PRO A 520 22.04 34.14 14.37
N PRO A 521 22.85 34.10 15.46
CA PRO A 521 23.75 33.02 15.87
C PRO A 521 23.11 31.93 16.74
N LEU A 522 21.86 32.09 17.18
CA LEU A 522 21.15 31.12 18.05
C LEU A 522 20.97 29.76 17.38
N SER A 523 20.93 29.71 16.05
CA SER A 523 20.90 28.47 15.29
C SER A 523 22.07 27.53 15.60
N ALA A 524 23.21 28.03 16.10
CA ALA A 524 24.40 27.24 16.40
C ALA A 524 24.48 26.78 17.87
N LEU A 525 23.46 27.03 18.71
CA LEU A 525 23.48 26.68 20.13
C LEU A 525 23.69 25.18 20.39
N TYR A 526 23.17 24.32 19.50
CA TYR A 526 23.31 22.87 19.62
C TYR A 526 24.78 22.40 19.62
N LEU A 527 25.68 23.11 18.94
CA LEU A 527 27.11 22.82 18.92
C LEU A 527 27.79 23.05 20.28
N LEU A 528 27.21 23.88 21.14
CA LEU A 528 27.79 24.24 22.44
C LEU A 528 27.45 23.22 23.52
N VAL A 529 26.23 22.66 23.48
CA VAL A 529 25.63 21.84 24.55
C VAL A 529 26.55 20.68 25.01
N PRO A 530 27.20 19.89 24.13
CA PRO A 530 28.03 18.77 24.56
C PRO A 530 29.29 19.18 25.34
N HIS A 531 29.72 20.43 25.23
CA HIS A 531 31.04 20.88 25.64
C HIS A 531 31.04 21.86 26.82
N ILE A 532 29.87 22.27 27.30
CA ILE A 532 29.70 23.26 28.37
C ILE A 532 29.07 22.64 29.62
N ALA A 533 29.34 23.26 30.78
CA ALA A 533 28.78 22.82 32.05
C ALA A 533 27.25 22.98 32.10
N PRO A 534 26.52 22.12 32.86
CA PRO A 534 25.06 22.19 33.00
C PRO A 534 24.51 23.58 33.31
N GLN A 535 25.20 24.35 34.15
CA GLN A 535 24.80 25.73 34.49
C GLN A 535 24.73 26.65 33.27
N HIS A 536 25.67 26.51 32.33
CA HIS A 536 25.69 27.31 31.11
C HIS A 536 24.61 26.83 30.13
N VAL A 537 24.30 25.54 30.10
CA VAL A 537 23.16 25.02 29.30
C VAL A 537 21.84 25.61 29.79
N VAL A 538 21.62 25.66 31.11
CA VAL A 538 20.42 26.31 31.69
C VAL A 538 20.33 27.78 31.26
N MET A 539 21.44 28.52 31.34
CA MET A 539 21.48 29.93 30.92
C MET A 539 21.17 30.09 29.43
N LEU A 540 21.72 29.24 28.55
CA LEU A 540 21.43 29.29 27.12
C LEU A 540 19.95 28.99 26.84
N LEU A 541 19.40 27.93 27.42
CA LEU A 541 18.00 27.56 27.19
C LEU A 541 17.04 28.62 27.71
N ARG A 542 17.32 29.26 28.85
CA ARG A 542 16.46 30.28 29.45
C ARG A 542 16.61 31.64 28.76
N ASP A 543 17.84 32.14 28.69
CA ASP A 543 18.11 33.53 28.30
C ASP A 543 18.13 33.67 26.76
N CYS A 544 18.62 32.64 26.04
CA CYS A 544 18.74 32.70 24.58
C CYS A 544 17.56 32.05 23.84
N VAL A 545 17.02 30.93 24.33
CA VAL A 545 15.95 30.19 23.62
C VAL A 545 14.58 30.59 24.13
N TRP A 546 14.29 30.38 25.42
CA TRP A 546 12.97 30.62 26.00
C TRP A 546 12.56 32.09 25.88
N SER A 547 13.43 33.00 26.33
CA SER A 547 13.17 34.45 26.28
C SER A 547 12.99 34.94 24.84
N TYR A 548 13.80 34.43 23.90
CA TYR A 548 13.65 34.78 22.48
C TYR A 548 12.31 34.30 21.92
N MET A 549 11.94 33.04 22.15
CA MET A 549 10.69 32.44 21.64
C MET A 549 9.42 33.04 22.26
N ARG A 550 9.50 33.53 23.50
CA ARG A 550 8.44 34.32 24.15
C ARG A 550 8.20 35.63 23.44
N ASP A 551 9.27 36.38 23.17
CA ASP A 551 9.16 37.71 22.61
C ASP A 551 8.99 37.67 21.06
N HIS A 552 9.42 36.58 20.42
CA HIS A 552 9.33 36.32 18.97
C HIS A 552 8.48 35.06 18.72
N VAL A 553 7.18 35.18 18.98
CA VAL A 553 6.21 34.08 18.88
C VAL A 553 6.34 33.37 17.52
N PRO A 554 6.46 32.03 17.48
CA PRO A 554 6.60 31.27 16.24
C PRO A 554 5.29 31.25 15.47
N SER A 555 5.06 32.30 14.67
CA SER A 555 3.88 32.46 13.83
C SER A 555 4.18 32.15 12.36
N PRO A 556 3.27 31.46 11.64
CA PRO A 556 3.34 31.30 10.19
C PRO A 556 3.42 32.62 9.42
N ALA A 557 2.86 33.71 9.97
CA ALA A 557 2.87 35.04 9.35
C ALA A 557 4.28 35.65 9.20
N LEU A 558 5.27 35.11 9.92
CA LEU A 558 6.66 35.57 9.86
C LEU A 558 7.43 35.02 8.65
N PHE A 559 6.80 34.19 7.82
CA PHE A 559 7.45 33.57 6.66
C PHE A 559 6.93 34.19 5.36
N THR A 560 7.87 34.57 4.51
CA THR A 560 7.59 35.00 3.13
C THR A 560 7.57 33.79 2.22
N SER A 561 6.58 33.71 1.32
CA SER A 561 6.42 32.63 0.36
C SER A 561 6.70 33.14 -1.04
N ASN A 562 7.70 32.59 -1.72
CA ASN A 562 7.90 32.85 -3.15
C ASN A 562 7.30 31.69 -3.94
N VAL A 563 6.25 31.98 -4.71
CA VAL A 563 5.71 31.05 -5.70
C VAL A 563 6.49 31.28 -7.00
N THR A 564 7.54 30.50 -7.24
CA THR A 564 8.17 30.47 -8.56
C THR A 564 7.30 29.64 -9.50
N GLN A 565 6.79 30.26 -10.56
CA GLN A 565 5.87 29.63 -11.55
C GLN A 565 6.42 28.33 -12.16
N ASP A 566 7.73 28.10 -12.12
CA ASP A 566 8.39 26.94 -12.72
C ASP A 566 8.50 25.71 -11.80
N SER A 567 8.11 25.81 -10.52
CA SER A 567 8.17 24.69 -9.58
C SER A 567 6.95 24.69 -8.64
N ASN A 568 6.18 23.60 -8.63
CA ASN A 568 5.07 23.33 -7.70
C ASN A 568 5.50 23.25 -6.21
N VAL A 569 6.66 23.77 -5.83
CA VAL A 569 7.20 23.78 -4.47
C VAL A 569 7.05 25.18 -3.91
N ASN A 570 6.09 25.36 -2.99
CA ASN A 570 5.98 26.59 -2.21
C ASN A 570 7.08 26.60 -1.14
N ILE A 571 8.16 27.35 -1.39
CA ILE A 571 9.25 27.49 -0.43
C ILE A 571 8.96 28.73 0.42
N SER A 572 8.72 28.52 1.72
CA SER A 572 8.59 29.60 2.69
C SER A 572 9.90 29.76 3.49
N TRP A 573 10.33 31.00 3.70
CA TRP A 573 11.51 31.30 4.53
C TRP A 573 11.33 32.58 5.33
N ARG A 574 12.17 32.75 6.36
CA ARG A 574 12.33 34.02 7.06
C ARG A 574 13.46 34.82 6.43
N ASP A 575 13.25 36.13 6.25
CA ASP A 575 14.28 37.05 5.77
C ASP A 575 15.41 37.15 6.82
N PRO A 576 16.65 36.74 6.49
CA PRO A 576 17.80 36.82 7.40
C PRO A 576 18.10 38.23 7.91
N ALA A 577 17.77 39.27 7.14
CA ALA A 577 18.00 40.67 7.55
C ALA A 577 17.05 41.09 8.67
N GLN A 578 15.78 40.68 8.59
CA GLN A 578 14.75 41.00 9.59
C GLN A 578 14.77 40.05 10.79
N SER A 579 15.32 38.84 10.62
CA SER A 579 15.36 37.83 11.68
C SER A 579 16.58 37.90 12.59
N ARG A 580 17.46 38.91 12.49
CA ARG A 580 18.64 39.00 13.36
C ARG A 580 18.21 39.20 14.82
N PRO A 581 18.61 38.32 15.76
CA PRO A 581 18.19 38.44 17.14
C PRO A 581 18.88 39.63 17.82
N PRO A 582 18.15 40.44 18.60
CA PRO A 582 18.74 41.52 19.41
C PRO A 582 19.84 41.04 20.36
N SER A 583 20.75 41.94 20.76
CA SER A 583 21.90 41.60 21.61
C SER A 583 21.49 40.92 22.92
N GLN A 584 20.36 41.32 23.52
CA GLN A 584 19.86 40.78 24.78
C GLN A 584 19.68 39.25 24.80
N TYR A 585 19.41 38.63 23.64
CA TYR A 585 19.27 37.17 23.54
C TYR A 585 20.57 36.47 23.15
N THR A 586 21.59 37.21 22.71
CA THR A 586 22.88 36.67 22.25
C THR A 586 24.03 36.93 23.21
N ASP A 587 23.89 37.86 24.17
CA ASP A 587 24.94 38.25 25.10
C ASP A 587 25.37 37.11 26.04
N THR A 588 24.42 36.32 26.53
CA THR A 588 24.71 35.13 27.34
C THR A 588 25.55 34.11 26.54
N MET A 589 25.18 33.85 25.30
CA MET A 589 25.94 32.98 24.39
C MET A 589 27.35 33.54 24.13
N ARG A 590 27.44 34.85 23.84
CA ARG A 590 28.70 35.55 23.60
C ARG A 590 29.63 35.47 24.82
N PHE A 591 29.10 35.65 26.02
CA PHE A 591 29.86 35.54 27.27
C PHE A 591 30.40 34.12 27.50
N ILE A 592 29.55 33.10 27.30
CA ILE A 592 29.96 31.68 27.46
C ILE A 592 31.07 31.31 26.46
N LEU A 593 30.96 31.76 25.21
CA LEU A 593 31.99 31.57 24.20
C LEU A 593 33.29 32.27 24.56
N ARG A 594 33.23 33.54 25.00
CA ARG A 594 34.40 34.31 25.48
C ARG A 594 35.12 33.65 26.65
N ARG A 595 34.36 33.10 27.59
CA ARG A 595 34.92 32.36 28.74
C ARG A 595 35.61 31.05 28.32
N ASN A 596 35.24 30.49 27.18
CA ASN A 596 35.74 29.21 26.66
C ASN A 596 36.45 29.38 25.29
N MET A 597 37.16 30.49 25.09
CA MET A 597 37.80 30.84 23.82
C MET A 597 38.78 29.80 23.31
N ALA A 598 39.48 29.09 24.21
CA ALA A 598 40.39 28.02 23.84
C ALA A 598 39.71 26.90 23.03
N LYS A 599 38.41 26.65 23.27
CA LYS A 599 37.64 25.61 22.57
C LYS A 599 36.76 26.17 21.45
N PHE A 600 36.16 27.34 21.65
CA PHE A 600 35.17 27.88 20.73
C PHE A 600 35.62 29.13 19.97
N GLY A 601 36.90 29.52 20.02
CA GLY A 601 37.43 30.68 19.29
C GLY A 601 37.06 30.73 17.80
N PRO A 602 37.19 29.62 17.03
CA PRO A 602 36.78 29.58 15.63
C PRO A 602 35.28 29.81 15.45
N LEU A 603 34.44 29.19 16.28
CA LEU A 603 32.98 29.33 16.24
C LEU A 603 32.53 30.75 16.63
N TYR A 604 33.18 31.35 17.63
CA TYR A 604 32.94 32.73 18.02
C TYR A 604 33.21 33.69 16.87
N ARG A 605 34.34 33.49 16.16
CA ARG A 605 34.67 34.29 14.97
C ARG A 605 33.59 34.16 13.90
N LEU A 606 33.17 32.94 13.57
CA LEU A 606 32.16 32.70 12.53
C LEU A 606 30.81 33.36 12.84
N LEU A 607 30.37 33.30 14.11
CA LEU A 607 29.03 33.74 14.51
C LEU A 607 28.93 35.26 14.75
N PHE A 608 30.03 35.92 15.11
CA PHE A 608 30.02 37.32 15.56
C PHE A 608 30.96 38.26 14.79
N SER A 609 31.67 37.79 13.73
CA SER A 609 32.59 38.63 12.96
C SER A 609 31.94 39.81 12.24
N HIS A 610 30.69 39.66 11.81
CA HIS A 610 29.99 40.66 10.98
C HIS A 610 29.21 41.73 11.77
N GLN A 611 29.24 41.71 13.10
CA GLN A 611 28.50 42.67 13.93
C GLN A 611 29.26 43.98 14.21
N ASN A 612 30.54 44.06 13.84
CA ASN A 612 31.36 45.25 14.08
C ASN A 612 31.33 46.28 12.93
N GLU A 613 30.71 45.98 11.79
CA GLU A 613 30.65 46.90 10.63
C GLU A 613 29.38 47.79 10.60
N ASP A 614 28.28 47.38 11.24
CA ASP A 614 27.02 48.14 11.27
C ASP A 614 26.95 49.16 12.45
N GLY A 615 28.06 49.39 13.14
CA GLY A 615 28.15 50.20 14.36
C GLY A 615 29.23 51.29 14.36
N MET A 616 29.71 51.71 13.18
CA MET A 616 30.50 52.94 13.01
C MET A 616 29.74 53.97 12.19
#